data_AF-A0A2V7YMX8-F1
#
_entry.id   AF-A0A2V7YMX8-F1
#
_cell.length_a   1.000
_cell.length_b   1.000
_cell.length_c   1.000
_cell.angle_alpha   90.00
_cell.angle_beta   90.00
_cell.angle_gamma   90.00
#
_symmetry.space_group_name_H-M   'P 1'
#
loop_
_entity.id
_entity.type
_entity.pdbx_description
1 polymer ?
#
loop_
_entity_poly.entity_id
_entity_poly.type
_entity_poly.pdbx_seq_one_letter_code
_entity_poly.pdbx_strand_id
1 'polypeptide(L)'
;MKKFVIGLVVVAVLGGIVFASLHAQGRDKGEKVYAEGAERRELAQIVKATGELQPRIQVNISAHVVGKIDKLYVQEGDLIKKGQPFLRLEEQAFLAQRDQWAAQLRSTETA
;
A
#
# COMPACT_ATOMS: atom_id res chain seq x y z
N MET A 1 -38.34 18.84 89.82
CA MET A 1 -38.19 17.90 88.68
C MET A 1 -38.39 18.52 87.29
N LYS A 2 -38.80 19.80 87.14
CA LYS A 2 -39.00 20.44 85.82
C LYS A 2 -37.72 20.72 85.01
N LYS A 3 -36.57 20.93 85.67
CA LYS A 3 -35.29 21.25 85.02
C LYS A 3 -34.65 20.07 84.26
N PHE A 4 -34.87 18.84 84.73
CA PHE A 4 -34.41 17.62 84.06
C PHE A 4 -35.19 17.31 82.78
N VAL A 5 -36.50 17.56 82.78
CA VAL A 5 -37.35 17.41 81.58
C VAL A 5 -36.92 18.39 80.48
N ILE A 6 -36.59 19.63 80.86
CA ILE A 6 -36.09 20.64 79.92
C ILE A 6 -34.73 20.23 79.34
N GLY A 7 -33.82 19.70 80.16
CA GLY A 7 -32.52 19.20 79.69
C GLY A 7 -32.64 18.05 78.70
N LEU A 8 -33.55 17.10 78.95
CA LEU A 8 -33.76 15.95 78.07
C LEU A 8 -34.38 16.35 76.73
N VAL A 9 -35.30 17.31 76.73
CA VAL A 9 -35.88 17.86 75.50
C VAL A 9 -34.81 18.59 74.68
N VAL A 10 -33.94 19.37 75.32
CA VAL A 10 -32.85 20.07 74.61
C VAL A 10 -31.87 19.07 73.98
N VAL A 11 -31.50 18.00 74.68
CA VAL A 11 -30.63 16.95 74.14
C VAL A 11 -31.30 16.20 72.99
N ALA A 12 -32.59 15.90 73.07
CA ALA A 12 -33.33 15.24 71.99
C ALA A 12 -33.43 16.13 70.74
N VAL A 13 -33.66 17.43 70.93
CA VAL A 13 -33.72 18.41 69.84
C VAL A 13 -32.35 18.57 69.18
N LEU A 14 -31.28 18.71 69.98
CA LEU A 14 -29.91 18.81 69.45
C LEU A 14 -29.49 17.51 68.73
N GLY A 15 -29.82 16.35 69.29
CA GLY A 15 -29.58 15.05 68.65
C GLY A 15 -30.33 14.91 67.32
N GLY A 16 -31.59 15.34 67.27
CA GLY A 16 -32.39 15.37 66.06
C GLY A 16 -31.82 16.28 64.97
N ILE A 17 -31.33 17.46 65.35
CA ILE A 17 -30.72 18.43 64.42
C ILE A 17 -29.40 17.87 63.84
N VAL A 18 -28.55 17.28 64.68
CA VAL A 18 -27.29 16.68 64.23
C VAL A 18 -27.55 15.49 63.29
N PHE A 19 -28.51 14.64 63.63
CA PHE A 19 -28.90 13.50 62.79
C PHE A 19 -29.45 13.94 61.43
N ALA A 20 -30.32 14.96 61.42
CA ALA A 20 -30.88 15.51 60.19
C ALA A 20 -29.80 16.17 59.31
N SER A 21 -28.83 16.87 59.91
CA SER A 21 -27.72 17.51 59.20
C SER A 21 -26.81 16.48 58.52
N LEU A 22 -26.45 15.40 59.23
CA LEU A 22 -25.63 14.32 58.68
C LEU A 22 -26.35 13.54 57.55
N HIS A 23 -27.67 13.35 57.66
CA HIS A 23 -28.46 12.71 56.61
C HIS A 23 -28.69 13.59 55.38
N ALA A 24 -28.69 14.92 55.55
CA ALA A 24 -28.84 15.86 54.44
C ALA A 24 -27.54 16.00 53.62
N GLN A 25 -26.38 15.92 54.27
CA GLN A 25 -25.07 16.10 53.61
C GLN A 25 -24.64 14.89 52.77
N GLY A 26 -25.15 13.68 53.04
CA GLY A 26 -24.91 12.49 52.21
C GLY A 26 -25.65 12.46 50.86
N ARG A 27 -26.32 13.56 50.49
CA ARG A 27 -27.18 13.67 49.29
C ARG A 27 -26.67 14.64 48.24
N ASP A 28 -25.37 14.96 48.25
CA ASP A 28 -24.71 15.53 47.08
C ASP A 28 -24.73 14.51 45.95
N LYS A 29 -25.85 14.51 45.23
CA LYS A 29 -26.02 13.83 43.94
C LYS A 29 -24.98 14.49 43.03
N GLY A 30 -23.84 13.83 42.88
CA GLY A 30 -22.72 14.31 42.08
C GLY A 30 -23.18 14.84 40.72
N GLU A 31 -22.42 15.81 40.22
CA GLU A 31 -22.70 16.52 38.97
C GLU A 31 -23.04 15.53 37.84
N LYS A 32 -24.19 15.71 37.20
CA LYS A 32 -24.66 14.81 36.15
C LYS A 32 -23.89 15.09 34.87
N VAL A 33 -22.84 14.31 34.63
CA VAL A 33 -22.08 14.36 33.37
C VAL A 33 -22.74 13.48 32.31
N TYR A 34 -22.73 13.97 31.08
CA TYR A 34 -23.11 13.16 29.92
C TYR A 34 -21.90 12.29 29.53
N ALA A 35 -22.09 10.98 29.59
CA ALA A 35 -21.11 10.00 29.15
C ALA A 35 -21.76 9.09 28.10
N GLU A 36 -21.03 8.81 27.04
CA GLU A 36 -21.43 7.86 26.01
C GLU A 36 -20.55 6.61 26.11
N GLY A 37 -21.14 5.44 25.85
CA GLY A 37 -20.43 4.17 25.91
C GLY A 37 -19.43 4.04 24.76
N ALA A 38 -18.18 3.73 25.09
CA ALA A 38 -17.17 3.45 24.07
C ALA A 38 -17.41 2.06 23.47
N GLU A 39 -17.76 2.02 22.18
CA GLU A 39 -17.87 0.78 21.43
C GLU A 39 -16.59 0.50 20.65
N ARG A 40 -16.13 -0.75 20.66
CA ARG A 40 -15.06 -1.21 19.77
C ARG A 40 -15.66 -1.50 18.40
N ARG A 41 -15.22 -0.76 17.40
CA ARG A 41 -15.54 -1.02 15.98
C ARG A 41 -14.25 -1.19 15.21
N GLU A 42 -14.27 -2.06 14.22
CA GLU A 42 -13.13 -2.22 13.31
C GLU A 42 -13.09 -1.01 12.37
N LEU A 43 -12.03 -0.22 12.47
CA LEU A 43 -11.76 0.89 11.58
C LEU A 43 -10.96 0.35 10.39
N ALA A 44 -11.65 0.08 9.28
CA ALA A 44 -10.98 -0.27 8.03
C ALA A 44 -10.44 1.02 7.37
N GLN A 45 -9.13 1.24 7.48
CA GLN A 45 -8.46 2.35 6.80
C GLN A 45 -7.99 1.91 5.41
N ILE A 46 -8.76 2.25 4.37
CA ILE A 46 -8.36 2.02 2.98
C ILE A 46 -7.36 3.10 2.57
N VAL A 47 -6.07 2.74 2.54
CA VAL A 47 -5.03 3.63 2.02
C VAL A 47 -4.97 3.46 0.50
N LYS A 48 -5.20 4.54 -0.23
CA LYS A 48 -5.07 4.56 -1.70
C LYS A 48 -3.62 4.82 -2.05
N ALA A 49 -2.91 3.78 -2.50
CA ALA A 49 -1.59 3.93 -3.09
C ALA A 49 -1.74 4.14 -4.60
N THR A 50 -1.21 5.24 -5.10
CA THR A 50 -1.06 5.45 -6.55
C THR A 50 0.30 4.92 -6.97
N GLY A 51 0.33 4.11 -8.02
CA GLY A 51 1.55 3.60 -8.61
C GLY A 51 1.44 3.58 -10.13
N GLU A 52 2.57 3.61 -10.81
CA GLU A 52 2.63 3.51 -12.26
C GLU A 52 2.78 2.04 -12.68
N LEU A 53 2.01 1.64 -13.70
CA LEU A 53 2.13 0.30 -14.27
C LEU A 53 3.30 0.29 -15.25
N GLN A 54 4.38 -0.37 -14.85
CA GLN A 54 5.53 -0.59 -15.72
C GLN A 54 5.51 -2.00 -16.34
N PRO A 55 5.94 -2.14 -17.60
CA PRO A 55 6.07 -3.46 -18.22
C PRO A 55 7.08 -4.30 -17.44
N ARG A 56 6.73 -5.56 -17.16
CA ARG A 56 7.64 -6.50 -16.48
C ARG A 56 8.95 -6.71 -17.25
N ILE A 57 8.89 -6.66 -18.57
CA ILE A 57 10.01 -6.87 -19.48
C ILE A 57 9.87 -5.85 -20.61
N GLN A 58 10.85 -4.97 -20.75
CA GLN A 58 10.97 -4.04 -21.86
C GLN A 58 12.30 -4.31 -22.57
N VAL A 59 12.25 -4.55 -23.88
CA VAL A 59 13.44 -4.84 -24.68
C VAL A 59 13.49 -3.84 -25.82
N ASN A 60 14.59 -3.11 -25.91
CA ASN A 60 14.90 -2.29 -27.07
C ASN A 60 15.73 -3.14 -28.03
N ILE A 61 15.22 -3.34 -29.25
CA ILE A 61 15.88 -4.18 -30.25
C ILE A 61 16.64 -3.28 -31.21
N SER A 62 17.97 -3.39 -31.21
CA SER A 62 18.86 -2.70 -32.14
C SER A 62 19.58 -3.70 -33.05
N ALA A 63 19.97 -3.24 -34.23
CA ALA A 63 20.80 -4.02 -35.12
C ALA A 63 22.23 -4.14 -34.55
N HIS A 64 22.78 -5.35 -34.56
CA HIS A 64 24.17 -5.58 -34.14
C HIS A 64 25.19 -5.12 -35.20
N VAL A 65 24.73 -4.99 -36.45
CA VAL A 65 25.52 -4.55 -37.59
C VAL A 65 24.84 -3.37 -38.27
N VAL A 66 25.63 -2.46 -38.80
CA VAL A 66 25.12 -1.35 -39.61
C VAL A 66 24.79 -1.90 -41.00
N GLY A 67 23.55 -1.71 -41.43
CA GLY A 67 23.07 -2.15 -42.74
C GLY A 67 21.76 -1.46 -43.10
N LYS A 68 21.44 -1.45 -44.40
CA LYS A 68 20.13 -0.97 -44.87
C LYS A 68 19.06 -2.01 -44.58
N ILE A 69 17.82 -1.55 -44.37
CA ILE A 69 16.66 -2.44 -44.23
C ILE A 69 16.30 -2.97 -45.62
N ASP A 70 16.36 -4.28 -45.82
CA ASP A 70 15.91 -4.94 -47.05
C ASP A 70 14.40 -5.20 -46.98
N LYS A 71 13.93 -5.82 -45.88
CA LYS A 71 12.52 -6.18 -45.70
C LYS A 71 12.07 -6.04 -44.24
N LEU A 72 10.84 -5.57 -44.06
CA LEU A 72 10.15 -5.54 -42.77
C LEU A 72 8.97 -6.53 -42.82
N TYR A 73 8.88 -7.44 -41.85
CA TYR A 73 7.86 -8.50 -41.81
C TYR A 73 6.68 -8.21 -40.91
N VAL A 74 6.75 -7.12 -40.14
CA VAL A 74 5.77 -6.77 -39.12
C VAL A 74 5.33 -5.33 -39.28
N GLN A 75 4.13 -5.02 -38.84
CA GLN A 75 3.61 -3.67 -38.73
C GLN A 75 3.65 -3.21 -37.27
N GLU A 76 3.56 -1.90 -37.07
CA GLU A 76 3.48 -1.31 -35.74
C GLU A 76 2.21 -1.83 -35.01
N GLY A 77 2.40 -2.38 -33.82
CA GLY A 77 1.33 -2.97 -33.01
C GLY A 77 1.17 -4.48 -33.16
N ASP A 78 1.90 -5.13 -34.08
CA ASP A 78 1.84 -6.58 -34.23
C ASP A 78 2.48 -7.32 -33.05
N LEU A 79 1.89 -8.47 -32.70
CA LEU A 79 2.41 -9.37 -31.67
C LEU A 79 3.52 -10.24 -32.26
N ILE A 80 4.72 -10.15 -31.67
CA ILE A 80 5.91 -10.88 -32.12
C ILE A 80 6.31 -11.93 -31.08
N LYS A 81 6.67 -13.14 -31.52
CA LYS A 81 7.16 -14.20 -30.63
C LYS A 81 8.68 -14.24 -30.59
N LYS A 82 9.24 -14.76 -29.49
CA LYS A 82 10.69 -14.97 -29.36
C LYS A 82 11.20 -15.86 -30.50
N GLY A 83 12.21 -15.38 -31.23
CA GLY A 83 12.83 -16.08 -32.36
C GLY A 83 12.17 -15.84 -33.71
N GLN A 84 11.06 -15.09 -33.76
CA GLN A 84 10.44 -14.71 -35.02
C GLN A 84 11.23 -13.57 -35.68
N PRO A 85 11.67 -13.70 -36.94
CA PRO A 85 12.30 -12.61 -37.67
C PRO A 85 11.26 -11.55 -38.01
N PHE A 86 11.51 -10.31 -37.58
CA PHE A 86 10.62 -9.16 -37.83
C PHE A 86 11.21 -8.15 -38.82
N LEU A 87 12.53 -8.20 -39.04
CA LEU A 87 13.29 -7.33 -39.95
C LEU A 87 14.37 -8.17 -40.64
N ARG A 88 14.69 -7.86 -41.90
CA ARG A 88 15.89 -8.33 -42.60
C ARG A 88 16.71 -7.14 -43.06
N LEU A 89 18.00 -7.18 -42.76
CA LEU A 89 18.99 -6.23 -43.24
C LEU A 89 19.58 -6.70 -44.56
N GLU A 90 20.21 -5.80 -45.30
CA GLU A 90 20.93 -6.14 -46.52
C GLU A 90 22.16 -7.03 -46.22
N GLU A 91 22.19 -8.22 -46.82
CA GLU A 91 23.21 -9.25 -46.53
C GLU A 91 24.29 -9.38 -47.62
N GLN A 92 24.15 -8.70 -48.78
CA GLN A 92 25.00 -8.95 -49.96
C GLN A 92 26.50 -8.83 -49.68
N ALA A 93 26.92 -7.76 -49.01
CA ALA A 93 28.33 -7.55 -48.66
C ALA A 93 28.85 -8.61 -47.67
N PHE A 94 28.01 -9.02 -46.71
CA PHE A 94 28.37 -10.04 -45.72
C PHE A 94 28.45 -11.44 -46.34
N LEU A 95 27.55 -11.77 -47.28
CA LEU A 95 27.57 -13.03 -48.00
C LEU A 95 28.80 -13.13 -48.91
N ALA A 96 29.13 -12.05 -49.64
CA ALA A 96 30.34 -12.01 -50.46
C ALA A 96 31.61 -12.21 -49.62
N GLN A 97 31.72 -11.55 -48.47
CA GLN A 97 32.85 -11.72 -47.54
C GLN A 97 32.95 -13.16 -47.01
N ARG A 98 31.82 -13.76 -46.63
CA ARG A 98 31.76 -15.15 -46.18
C ARG A 98 32.25 -16.10 -47.26
N ASP A 99 31.79 -15.91 -48.51
CA ASP A 99 32.13 -16.80 -49.62
C ASP A 99 33.60 -16.70 -50.00
N GLN A 100 34.20 -15.50 -49.92
CA GLN A 100 35.65 -15.31 -50.06
C GLN A 100 36.43 -16.09 -49.00
N TRP A 101 36.05 -15.99 -47.73
CA TRP A 101 36.71 -16.73 -46.66
C TRP A 101 36.53 -18.25 -46.79
N ALA A 102 35.35 -18.70 -47.20
CA ALA A 102 35.08 -20.12 -47.44
C ALA A 102 35.87 -20.66 -48.64
N ALA A 103 36.12 -19.86 -49.67
CA ALA A 103 37.00 -20.23 -50.77
C ALA A 103 38.47 -20.34 -50.31
N GLN A 104 38.94 -19.38 -49.50
CA GLN A 104 40.28 -19.39 -48.94
C GLN A 104 40.55 -20.61 -48.04
N LEU A 105 39.56 -21.00 -47.22
CA LEU A 105 39.66 -22.19 -46.39
C LEU A 105 39.78 -23.45 -47.26
N ARG A 106 38.89 -23.59 -48.25
CA ARG A 106 38.91 -24.73 -49.18
C ARG A 106 40.22 -24.84 -49.94
N SER A 107 40.80 -23.73 -50.41
CA SER A 107 42.08 -23.76 -51.10
C SER A 107 43.24 -24.22 -50.20
N THR A 108 43.14 -23.97 -48.89
CA THR A 108 44.14 -24.39 -47.89
C THR A 108 43.95 -25.86 -47.50
N GLU A 109 42.71 -26.35 -47.47
CA GLU A 109 42.40 -27.76 -47.17
C GLU A 109 42.77 -28.70 -48.33
N THR A 110 42.75 -28.22 -49.57
CA THR A 110 43.15 -29.00 -50.75
C THR A 110 44.65 -29.00 -51.05
N ALA A 111 45.44 -28.19 -50.33
CA ALA A 111 46.90 -28.12 -50.45
C ALA A 111 47.58 -29.05 -49.43
#